data_AF-A0A7X6PWD3-F1
#
_entry.id   AF-A0A7X6PWD3-F1
#
_cell.length_a   1.000
_cell.length_b   1.000
_cell.length_c   1.000
_cell.angle_alpha   90.00
_cell.angle_beta   90.00
_cell.angle_gamma   90.00
#
_symmetry.space_group_name_H-M   'P 1'
#
loop_
_entity.id
_entity.type
_entity.pdbx_description
1 polymer ?
#
loop_
_entity_poly.entity_id
_entity_poly.type
_entity_poly.pdbx_seq_one_letter_code
_entity_poly.pdbx_strand_id
1 'polypeptide(L)'
;MSRNCKQLEQQYRIPSLGGSAANIIDYALNYNFKYTNGSPIRYIGCPFPVAGQPQAVHHKYVFESRDVVSGKPMMQAFIDALTSPLTEQEKYSGPVSKAEAAKEPVEPRLIG
;
A
#
# COMPACT_ATOMS: atom_id res chain seq x y z
N MET A 1 5.87 -4.45 0.63
CA MET A 1 6.83 -3.86 -0.33
C MET A 1 7.93 -4.85 -0.61
N SER A 2 8.35 -4.98 -1.88
CA SER A 2 9.38 -5.96 -2.26
C SER A 2 10.75 -5.57 -1.71
N ARG A 3 11.66 -6.54 -1.55
CA ARG A 3 13.08 -6.28 -1.21
C ARG A 3 13.74 -5.28 -2.17
N ASN A 4 13.32 -5.30 -3.43
CA ASN A 4 13.88 -4.47 -4.50
C ASN A 4 13.47 -3.00 -4.35
N CYS A 5 12.29 -2.72 -3.80
CA CYS A 5 11.83 -1.35 -3.54
C CYS A 5 12.78 -0.58 -2.61
N LYS A 6 13.24 -1.24 -1.54
CA LYS A 6 14.19 -0.65 -0.59
C LYS A 6 15.52 -0.29 -1.26
N GLN A 7 15.98 -1.14 -2.18
CA GLN A 7 17.21 -0.88 -2.92
C GLN A 7 17.06 0.32 -3.86
N LEU A 8 15.95 0.42 -4.59
CA LEU A 8 15.64 1.55 -5.47
C LEU A 8 15.62 2.88 -4.72
N GLU A 9 14.98 2.92 -3.55
CA GLU A 9 14.90 4.13 -2.73
C GLU A 9 16.25 4.52 -2.11
N GLN A 10 16.96 3.57 -1.50
CA GLN A 10 18.16 3.86 -0.73
C GLN A 10 19.41 4.07 -1.59
N GLN A 11 19.60 3.25 -2.63
CA GLN A 11 20.80 3.29 -3.47
C GLN A 11 20.64 4.23 -4.67
N TYR A 12 19.47 4.19 -5.31
CA TYR A 12 19.24 4.91 -6.57
C TYR A 12 18.39 6.16 -6.41
N ARG A 13 17.85 6.42 -5.20
CA ARG A 13 16.97 7.56 -4.91
C ARG A 13 15.74 7.61 -5.83
N ILE A 14 15.28 6.45 -6.28
CA ILE A 14 14.05 6.32 -7.07
C ILE A 14 12.91 6.06 -6.09
N PRO A 15 11.90 6.95 -6.01
CA PRO A 15 10.77 6.74 -5.11
C PRO A 15 9.97 5.51 -5.53
N SER A 16 9.49 4.75 -4.57
CA SER A 16 8.67 3.58 -4.81
C SER A 16 7.33 3.67 -4.10
N LEU A 17 6.31 3.01 -4.64
CA LEU A 17 4.94 3.03 -4.11
C LEU A 17 4.40 1.62 -3.96
N GLY A 18 3.58 1.41 -2.93
CA GLY A 18 2.81 0.18 -2.76
C GLY A 18 1.66 0.09 -3.74
N GLY A 19 1.73 -0.84 -4.69
CA GLY A 19 0.58 -1.27 -5.49
C GLY A 19 0.02 -2.57 -4.93
N SER A 20 -1.31 -2.67 -4.79
CA SER A 20 -1.98 -3.87 -4.32
C SER A 20 -3.28 -4.10 -5.09
N ALA A 21 -3.75 -5.34 -5.15
CA ALA A 21 -5.04 -5.64 -5.75
C ALA A 21 -6.19 -5.33 -4.76
N ALA A 22 -7.36 -4.97 -5.29
CA ALA A 22 -8.51 -4.55 -4.49
C ALA A 22 -8.94 -5.58 -3.43
N ASN A 23 -8.71 -6.87 -3.66
CA ASN A 23 -9.07 -7.94 -2.72
C ASN A 23 -8.12 -8.05 -1.51
N ILE A 24 -6.93 -7.46 -1.55
CA ILE A 24 -5.93 -7.52 -0.46
C ILE A 24 -5.51 -6.12 0.03
N ILE A 25 -6.16 -5.06 -0.46
CA ILE A 25 -5.83 -3.68 -0.11
C ILE A 25 -6.09 -3.38 1.37
N ASP A 26 -7.16 -3.96 1.94
CA ASP A 26 -7.50 -3.78 3.35
C ASP A 26 -6.44 -4.38 4.27
N TYR A 27 -5.95 -5.58 3.93
CA TYR A 27 -4.81 -6.20 4.60
C TYR A 27 -3.55 -5.31 4.49
N ALA A 28 -3.29 -4.73 3.31
CA ALA A 28 -2.12 -3.88 3.09
C ALA A 28 -2.17 -2.57 3.89
N LEU A 29 -3.36 -1.97 4.06
CA LEU A 29 -3.57 -0.73 4.81
C LEU A 29 -3.57 -0.97 6.32
N ASN A 30 -4.26 -2.00 6.79
CA ASN A 30 -4.52 -2.19 8.22
C ASN A 30 -3.53 -3.18 8.86
N TYR A 31 -3.45 -4.40 8.34
CA TYR A 31 -2.65 -5.45 8.96
C TYR A 31 -1.14 -5.20 8.80
N ASN A 32 -0.71 -4.85 7.59
CA ASN A 32 0.71 -4.63 7.30
C ASN A 32 1.28 -3.44 8.08
N PHE A 33 0.48 -2.38 8.25
CA PHE A 33 0.84 -1.24 9.10
C PHE A 33 0.99 -1.66 10.57
N LYS A 34 -0.02 -2.34 11.12
CA LYS A 34 -0.08 -2.68 12.55
C LYS A 34 0.94 -3.74 12.97
N TYR A 35 1.20 -4.74 12.12
CA TYR A 35 1.91 -5.95 12.54
C TYR A 35 3.27 -6.16 11.87
N THR A 36 3.57 -5.44 10.79
CA THR A 36 4.80 -5.71 10.01
C THR A 36 5.76 -4.53 10.01
N ASN A 37 5.33 -3.35 9.52
CA ASN A 37 6.26 -2.27 9.20
C ASN A 37 6.27 -1.12 10.22
N GLY A 38 5.17 -0.91 10.95
CA GLY A 38 4.96 0.25 11.84
C GLY A 38 4.99 1.62 11.17
N SER A 39 5.16 1.73 9.85
CA SER A 39 5.23 2.98 9.10
C SER A 39 4.09 3.05 8.08
N PRO A 40 3.30 4.14 8.03
CA PRO A 40 2.19 4.23 7.08
C PRO A 40 2.77 4.37 5.67
N ILE A 41 2.55 3.37 4.83
CA ILE A 41 2.92 3.40 3.41
C ILE A 41 1.68 3.78 2.62
N ARG A 42 1.82 4.70 1.66
CA ARG A 42 0.77 4.99 0.69
C ARG A 42 0.57 3.79 -0.24
N TYR A 43 -0.67 3.29 -0.29
CA TYR A 43 -1.06 2.23 -1.21
C TYR A 43 -2.04 2.73 -2.25
N ILE A 44 -1.91 2.19 -3.46
CA ILE A 44 -2.90 2.28 -4.52
C ILE A 44 -3.47 0.90 -4.78
N GLY A 45 -4.78 0.84 -4.91
CA GLY A 45 -5.52 -0.37 -5.16
C GLY A 45 -5.94 -0.49 -6.63
N CYS A 46 -5.42 -1.51 -7.31
CA CYS A 46 -5.83 -1.87 -8.67
C CYS A 46 -7.08 -2.75 -8.66
N PRO A 47 -7.97 -2.67 -9.67
CA PRO A 47 -9.05 -3.62 -9.85
C PRO A 47 -8.55 -5.07 -9.91
N PHE A 48 -9.32 -6.00 -9.33
CA PHE A 48 -9.01 -7.43 -9.36
C PHE A 48 -9.88 -8.12 -10.43
N PRO A 49 -9.34 -9.08 -11.21
CA PRO A 49 -7.99 -9.65 -11.15
C PRO A 49 -6.92 -8.81 -11.87
N VAL A 50 -5.69 -8.85 -11.34
CA VAL A 50 -4.52 -8.14 -11.91
C VAL A 50 -3.73 -9.05 -12.86
N ALA A 51 -3.55 -10.33 -12.52
CA ALA A 51 -2.81 -11.28 -13.35
C ALA A 51 -3.71 -11.97 -14.38
N GLY A 52 -3.15 -12.33 -15.54
CA GLY A 52 -3.84 -13.08 -16.60
C GLY A 52 -4.81 -12.26 -17.45
N GLN A 53 -4.92 -10.95 -17.21
CA GLN A 53 -5.75 -10.07 -18.02
C GLN A 53 -5.03 -9.62 -19.31
N PRO A 54 -5.78 -9.38 -20.41
CA PRO A 54 -5.21 -8.81 -21.63
C PRO A 54 -4.64 -7.41 -21.39
N GLN A 55 -3.65 -7.01 -22.21
CA GLN A 55 -3.04 -5.67 -22.15
C GLN A 55 -4.08 -4.54 -22.25
N ALA A 56 -5.12 -4.71 -23.06
CA ALA A 56 -6.21 -3.74 -23.17
C ALA A 56 -6.96 -3.54 -21.85
N VAL A 57 -7.09 -4.57 -21.03
CA VAL A 57 -7.73 -4.48 -19.71
C VAL A 57 -6.80 -3.76 -18.73
N HIS A 58 -5.50 -4.05 -18.74
CA HIS A 58 -4.53 -3.29 -17.94
C HIS A 58 -4.49 -1.81 -18.32
N HIS A 59 -4.55 -1.50 -19.61
CA HIS A 59 -4.66 -0.12 -20.09
C HIS A 59 -5.90 0.57 -19.50
N LYS A 60 -7.06 -0.10 -19.50
CA LYS A 60 -8.29 0.43 -18.88
C LYS A 60 -8.15 0.62 -17.38
N TYR A 61 -7.45 -0.26 -16.67
CA TYR A 61 -7.19 -0.08 -15.24
C TYR A 61 -6.39 1.19 -14.95
N VAL A 62 -5.41 1.49 -15.79
CA VAL A 62 -4.53 2.64 -15.61
C VAL A 62 -5.19 3.95 -16.05
N PHE A 63 -5.86 3.97 -17.20
CA PHE A 63 -6.32 5.21 -17.82
C PHE A 63 -7.80 5.52 -17.60
N GLU A 64 -8.64 4.51 -17.37
CA GLU A 64 -10.09 4.66 -17.29
C GLU A 64 -10.64 4.38 -15.89
N SER A 65 -9.93 3.59 -15.09
CA SER A 65 -10.40 3.19 -13.77
C SER A 65 -9.98 4.15 -12.67
N ARG A 66 -10.68 4.03 -11.54
CA ARG A 66 -10.37 4.76 -10.30
C ARG A 66 -9.64 3.85 -9.33
N ASP A 67 -8.68 4.43 -8.62
CA ASP A 67 -8.05 3.79 -7.47
C ASP A 67 -9.11 3.48 -6.42
N VAL A 68 -9.13 2.24 -5.93
CA VAL A 68 -10.14 1.80 -4.96
C VAL A 68 -9.92 2.36 -3.55
N VAL A 69 -8.73 2.92 -3.26
CA VAL A 69 -8.43 3.54 -1.96
C VAL A 69 -8.93 4.98 -1.92
N SER A 70 -8.51 5.81 -2.87
CA SER A 70 -8.79 7.24 -2.90
C SER A 70 -10.02 7.62 -3.74
N GLY A 71 -10.51 6.73 -4.60
CA GLY A 71 -11.59 7.02 -5.57
C GLY A 71 -11.17 7.94 -6.72
N LYS A 72 -9.90 8.37 -6.76
CA LYS A 72 -9.36 9.24 -7.82
C LYS A 72 -9.03 8.43 -9.09
N PRO A 73 -8.92 9.07 -10.26
CA PRO A 73 -8.35 8.42 -11.44
C PRO A 73 -7.00 7.79 -11.12
N MET A 74 -6.78 6.54 -11.56
CA MET A 74 -5.65 5.71 -11.14
C MET A 74 -4.30 6.42 -11.30
N MET A 75 -4.01 6.98 -12.49
CA MET A 75 -2.76 7.70 -12.74
C MET A 75 -2.59 8.94 -11.85
N GLN A 76 -3.68 9.65 -11.55
CA GLN A 76 -3.61 10.79 -10.65
C GLN A 76 -3.30 10.34 -9.22
N ALA A 77 -3.87 9.23 -8.77
CA ALA A 77 -3.53 8.64 -7.47
C ALA A 77 -2.03 8.28 -7.41
N PHE A 78 -1.44 7.72 -8.48
CA PHE A 78 0.00 7.42 -8.56
C PHE A 78 0.85 8.68 -8.43
N ILE A 79 0.52 9.73 -9.18
CA ILE A 79 1.22 11.01 -9.15
C ILE A 79 1.13 11.62 -7.76
N ASP A 80 -0.08 11.71 -7.19
CA ASP A 80 -0.30 12.31 -5.88
C ASP A 80 0.47 11.54 -4.79
N ALA A 81 0.44 10.21 -4.82
CA ALA A 81 1.09 9.41 -3.81
C ALA A 81 2.61 9.54 -3.83
N LEU A 82 3.21 9.71 -5.01
CA LEU A 82 4.66 9.87 -5.19
C LEU A 82 5.16 11.31 -4.97
N THR A 83 4.32 12.32 -5.24
CA THR A 83 4.76 13.72 -5.30
C THR A 83 4.21 14.60 -4.18
N SER A 84 3.07 14.22 -3.58
CA SER A 84 2.49 15.02 -2.49
C SER A 84 3.37 14.98 -1.25
N PRO A 85 3.53 16.09 -0.52
CA PRO A 85 4.27 16.11 0.74
C PRO A 85 3.76 15.03 1.70
N LEU A 86 4.68 14.45 2.47
CA LEU A 86 4.31 13.52 3.53
C LEU A 86 3.56 14.27 4.65
N THR A 87 2.46 13.68 5.10
CA THR A 87 1.71 14.13 6.28
C THR A 87 2.49 13.81 7.56
N GLU A 88 2.13 14.43 8.69
CA GLU A 88 2.79 14.18 9.97
C GLU A 88 2.70 12.72 10.42
N GLN A 89 1.57 12.06 10.12
CA GLN A 89 1.38 10.64 10.38
C GLN A 89 2.32 9.78 9.53
N GLU A 90 2.49 10.10 8.25
CA GLU A 90 3.36 9.37 7.32
C GLU A 90 4.85 9.58 7.60
N LYS A 91 5.22 10.67 8.28
CA LYS A 91 6.58 10.89 8.77
C LYS A 91 6.93 9.98 9.96
N TYR A 92 5.96 9.27 10.52
CA TYR A 92 6.21 8.36 11.62
C TYR A 92 7.19 7.25 11.20
N SER A 93 8.34 7.24 11.88
CA SER A 93 9.36 6.22 11.73
C SER A 93 9.66 5.62 13.10
N GLY A 94 9.48 4.32 13.23
CA GLY A 94 9.65 3.60 14.48
C GLY A 94 8.79 2.34 14.56
N PRO A 95 9.09 1.42 15.47
CA PRO A 95 8.19 0.31 15.77
C PRO A 95 6.87 0.86 16.34
N VAL A 96 5.74 0.25 15.98
CA VAL A 96 4.43 0.57 16.57
C VAL A 96 4.53 0.64 18.09
N SER A 97 3.97 1.68 18.71
CA SER A 97 4.07 1.83 20.15
C SER A 97 3.42 0.62 20.84
N LYS A 98 4.02 0.13 21.93
CA LYS A 98 3.46 -0.99 22.71
C LYS A 98 2.04 -0.72 23.20
N ALA A 99 1.68 0.55 23.40
CA ALA A 99 0.35 0.97 23.82
C ALA A 99 -0.71 0.86 22.71
N GLU A 100 -0.31 0.98 21.45
CA GLU A 100 -1.19 0.75 20.29
C GLU A 100 -1.30 -0.73 19.95
N ALA A 101 -0.20 -1.48 20.08
CA ALA A 101 -0.20 -2.94 19.92
C ALA A 101 -1.05 -3.67 20.98
N ALA A 102 -1.21 -3.09 22.18
CA ALA A 102 -1.95 -3.71 23.29
C ALA A 102 -3.47 -3.42 23.29
N LYS A 103 -3.98 -2.60 22.36
CA LYS A 103 -5.41 -2.23 22.30
C LYS A 103 -6.29 -3.23 21.54
N GLU A 104 -5.72 -4.27 20.92
CA GLU A 104 -6.50 -5.24 20.14
C GLU A 104 -6.56 -6.62 20.80
N PRO A 105 -7.73 -7.30 20.73
CA PRO A 105 -7.89 -8.65 21.24
C PRO A 105 -6.99 -9.60 20.45
N VAL A 106 -6.28 -10.47 21.18
CA VAL A 106 -5.46 -11.54 20.59
C VAL A 106 -6.37 -12.41 19.73
N GLU A 107 -6.26 -12.34 18.40
CA GLU A 107 -6.90 -13.32 17.54
C GLU A 107 -6.41 -14.71 17.97
N PRO A 108 -7.33 -15.66 18.27
CA PRO A 108 -6.91 -17.01 18.58
C PRO A 108 -6.16 -17.54 17.36
N ARG A 109 -4.84 -17.74 17.51
CA ARG A 109 -4.05 -18.49 16.54
C ARG A 109 -4.83 -19.76 16.23
N LEU A 110 -5.20 -19.96 14.97
CA LEU A 110 -5.68 -21.25 14.51
C LEU A 110 -4.52 -22.23 14.67
N ILE A 111 -4.46 -22.86 15.84
CA ILE A 111 -3.60 -24.02 16.11
C ILE A 111 -4.31 -25.18 15.42
N GLY A 112 -3.88 -25.49 14.21
CA GLY A 112 -4.07 -26.78 13.56
C GLY A 112 -2.77 -27.57 13.65
#